data_AF-A0A7X4IUB6-F1
#
_entry.id   AF-A0A7X4IUB6-F1
#
_cell.length_a   1.000
_cell.length_b   1.000
_cell.length_c   1.000
_cell.angle_alpha   90.00
_cell.angle_beta   90.00
_cell.angle_gamma   90.00
#
_symmetry.space_group_name_H-M   'P 1'
#
loop_
_entity.id
_entity.type
_entity.pdbx_description
1 polymer ?
#
loop_
_entity_poly.entity_id
_entity_poly.type
_entity_poly.pdbx_seq_one_letter_code
_entity_poly.pdbx_strand_id
1 'polypeptide(L)'
;MARRERGRRLRDRQRTGDRRPPARSQGARCRRGRSAGRVEQAGHPETQAAAEKDDPRNLAEAGRLMFTVSLEFLHCTFRGDPDGTANTGRLDHGEWPPAPARLFAAFVASDGSGENCRITDGSELRWLESLPPPVIRAVPDVHHQPLLPRYVVRHEGKASGSTHQEHVGRTGTLVRAGVRVAPRDSRVVYEWDDEPPPTVLEGLRRRADRIGYLGASDSPVRVAVATGERLPGPSDAFVPDPDGETTIAVPKSGDLVVFDQMHALWTERGASVSRSQFPALRHDAWYRSPTAPKAIDQGGAVAWLALRPAQSGRRVSAVTTLFKEAVLSRHQRLHGEPSPLLHGHGFKQKGYEIARYLALPDVGGRWSRGRLRGRALWLPPGGDAGARNGAR
;
A
#
# COMPACT_ATOMS: atom_id res chain seq x y z
N MET A 1 -40.14 -38.62 41.41
CA MET A 1 -40.22 -37.43 40.54
C MET A 1 -39.04 -37.47 39.57
N ALA A 2 -39.20 -38.10 38.40
CA ALA A 2 -39.45 -37.45 37.10
C ALA A 2 -38.29 -36.52 36.65
N ARG A 3 -37.32 -37.02 35.85
CA ARG A 3 -37.29 -37.13 34.37
C ARG A 3 -36.59 -35.93 33.70
N ARG A 4 -35.41 -36.15 33.08
CA ARG A 4 -35.18 -36.07 31.61
C ARG A 4 -33.71 -35.82 31.23
N GLU A 5 -33.11 -36.88 30.70
CA GLU A 5 -32.05 -36.83 29.69
C GLU A 5 -32.60 -36.31 28.34
N ARG A 6 -31.78 -35.55 27.61
CA ARG A 6 -31.79 -35.40 26.13
C ARG A 6 -30.30 -35.21 25.74
N GLY A 7 -29.65 -36.01 24.91
CA GLY A 7 -30.12 -36.60 23.65
C GLY A 7 -29.61 -35.75 22.47
N ARG A 8 -28.32 -35.86 22.10
CA ARG A 8 -27.78 -35.31 20.84
C ARG A 8 -27.44 -36.48 19.90
N ARG A 9 -28.21 -36.61 18.82
CA ARG A 9 -27.92 -37.49 17.67
C ARG A 9 -27.33 -36.67 16.52
N LEU A 10 -26.38 -37.31 15.85
CA LEU A 10 -25.79 -36.98 14.56
C LEU A 10 -26.80 -36.75 13.44
N ARG A 11 -26.39 -35.99 12.42
CA ARG A 11 -26.60 -36.38 11.01
C ARG A 11 -25.63 -35.65 10.06
N ASP A 12 -24.92 -36.48 9.30
CA ASP A 12 -24.27 -36.19 8.03
C ASP A 12 -25.21 -35.58 7.00
N ARG A 13 -24.65 -34.82 6.05
CA ARG A 13 -24.93 -35.04 4.61
C ARG A 13 -23.91 -34.34 3.70
N GLN A 14 -23.28 -35.17 2.88
CA GLN A 14 -22.54 -34.88 1.66
C GLN A 14 -23.36 -34.05 0.67
N ARG A 15 -22.69 -33.23 -0.15
CA ARG A 15 -23.04 -33.11 -1.58
C ARG A 15 -21.85 -32.66 -2.44
N THR A 16 -21.65 -33.48 -3.46
CA THR A 16 -20.79 -33.42 -4.64
C THR A 16 -21.21 -32.32 -5.61
N GLY A 17 -20.32 -31.93 -6.52
CA GLY A 17 -20.72 -31.18 -7.72
C GLY A 17 -19.59 -30.50 -8.49
N ASP A 18 -19.11 -31.19 -9.52
CA ASP A 18 -18.24 -30.72 -10.62
C ASP A 18 -18.60 -29.35 -11.22
N ARG A 19 -17.57 -28.67 -11.77
CA ARG A 19 -17.63 -28.06 -13.13
C ARG A 19 -16.24 -27.56 -13.59
N ARG A 20 -15.70 -28.20 -14.62
CA ARG A 20 -14.68 -27.67 -15.54
C ARG A 20 -15.29 -26.58 -16.44
N PRO A 21 -14.46 -25.69 -17.01
CA PRO A 21 -14.63 -25.27 -18.40
C PRO A 21 -13.34 -25.45 -19.23
N PRO A 22 -13.45 -25.52 -20.57
CA PRO A 22 -12.32 -25.78 -21.47
C PRO A 22 -11.66 -24.53 -22.06
N ALA A 23 -10.51 -24.82 -22.68
CA ALA A 23 -9.55 -24.01 -23.42
C ALA A 23 -10.08 -22.90 -24.35
N ARG A 24 -9.24 -21.86 -24.52
CA ARG A 24 -9.15 -21.07 -25.75
C ARG A 24 -7.70 -21.02 -26.24
N SER A 25 -7.56 -21.41 -27.50
CA SER A 25 -6.41 -21.27 -28.38
C SER A 25 -6.52 -19.98 -29.20
N GLN A 26 -5.37 -19.39 -29.56
CA GLN A 26 -5.04 -18.54 -30.72
C GLN A 26 -3.75 -17.78 -30.33
N GLY A 27 -2.67 -17.68 -31.11
CA GLY A 27 -2.45 -17.96 -32.52
C GLY A 27 -1.69 -16.76 -33.12
N ALA A 28 -0.44 -17.00 -33.54
CA ALA A 28 0.37 -16.32 -34.57
C ALA A 28 0.58 -14.79 -34.48
N ARG A 29 1.82 -14.33 -34.21
CA ARG A 29 2.87 -14.00 -35.19
C ARG A 29 2.51 -12.90 -36.20
N CYS A 30 3.22 -11.77 -36.13
CA CYS A 30 3.73 -11.07 -37.31
C CYS A 30 5.13 -10.49 -37.05
N ARG A 31 5.91 -10.39 -38.13
CA ARG A 31 7.37 -10.38 -38.23
C ARG A 31 7.74 -9.25 -39.22
N ARG A 32 8.95 -8.68 -39.04
CA ARG A 32 9.78 -7.93 -40.05
C ARG A 32 9.29 -6.50 -40.38
N GLY A 33 10.14 -5.52 -40.73
CA GLY A 33 11.58 -5.42 -41.02
C GLY A 33 12.00 -3.93 -40.85
N ARG A 34 13.25 -3.59 -40.48
CA ARG A 34 14.48 -3.43 -41.30
C ARG A 34 14.40 -2.45 -42.48
N SER A 35 15.02 -1.27 -42.31
CA SER A 35 15.95 -0.56 -43.22
C SER A 35 16.28 0.80 -42.56
N ALA A 36 17.51 1.27 -42.30
CA ALA A 36 18.80 1.32 -43.01
C ALA A 36 18.83 2.32 -44.19
N GLY A 37 19.67 3.35 -44.05
CA GLY A 37 19.99 4.42 -45.01
C GLY A 37 19.77 5.79 -44.35
N ARG A 38 20.66 6.79 -44.39
CA ARG A 38 21.84 7.04 -45.20
C ARG A 38 22.61 8.20 -44.52
N VAL A 39 23.94 8.11 -44.50
CA VAL A 39 24.85 9.15 -44.01
C VAL A 39 25.23 10.03 -45.20
N GLU A 40 25.08 11.35 -45.08
CA GLU A 40 25.75 12.33 -45.93
C GLU A 40 26.21 13.50 -45.06
N GLN A 41 27.46 13.91 -45.29
CA GLN A 41 28.25 14.88 -44.52
C GLN A 41 28.11 16.30 -45.08
N ALA A 42 28.50 17.23 -44.20
CA ALA A 42 29.19 18.51 -44.44
C ALA A 42 28.35 19.79 -44.45
N GLY A 43 28.74 20.71 -43.54
CA GLY A 43 28.35 22.11 -43.55
C GLY A 43 28.38 22.75 -42.15
N HIS A 44 29.53 23.31 -41.75
CA HIS A 44 29.60 24.36 -40.71
C HIS A 44 28.95 25.65 -41.24
N PRO A 45 28.29 26.46 -40.39
CA PRO A 45 29.02 27.52 -39.70
C PRO A 45 28.51 27.92 -38.29
N GLU A 46 29.37 28.66 -37.59
CA GLU A 46 29.06 29.81 -36.72
C GLU A 46 28.15 29.65 -35.48
N THR A 47 28.85 29.65 -34.34
CA THR A 47 28.56 30.33 -33.07
C THR A 47 27.25 31.13 -32.97
N GLN A 48 26.20 30.54 -32.37
CA GLN A 48 25.07 31.26 -31.79
C GLN A 48 24.63 30.64 -30.46
N ALA A 49 24.12 31.50 -29.59
CA ALA A 49 23.77 31.36 -28.19
C ALA A 49 23.14 30.01 -27.78
N ALA A 50 23.52 29.55 -26.58
CA ALA A 50 22.94 28.39 -25.91
C ALA A 50 21.46 28.66 -25.57
N ALA A 51 20.58 28.40 -26.53
CA ALA A 51 19.21 28.01 -26.28
C ALA A 51 19.22 26.55 -25.81
N GLU A 52 18.71 26.35 -24.61
CA GLU A 52 18.45 25.07 -23.98
C GLU A 52 17.64 24.21 -24.98
N LYS A 53 18.28 23.19 -25.55
CA LYS A 53 17.61 22.24 -26.45
C LYS A 53 16.69 21.38 -25.59
N ASP A 54 15.41 21.68 -25.62
CA ASP A 54 14.35 20.80 -25.15
C ASP A 54 14.57 19.39 -25.68
N ASP A 55 14.77 18.45 -24.76
CA ASP A 55 14.87 17.02 -25.06
C ASP A 55 13.54 16.61 -25.75
N PRO A 56 13.57 16.01 -26.95
CA PRO A 56 12.36 15.52 -27.61
C PRO A 56 11.58 14.47 -26.81
N ARG A 57 12.13 13.96 -25.70
CA ARG A 57 11.39 13.18 -24.69
C ARG A 57 10.43 14.01 -23.83
N ASN A 58 10.69 15.31 -23.61
CA ASN A 58 9.77 16.20 -22.88
C ASN A 58 8.52 16.55 -23.70
N LEU A 59 8.63 16.62 -25.04
CA LEU A 59 7.48 16.90 -25.91
C LEU A 59 6.52 15.70 -26.03
N ALA A 60 6.98 14.48 -25.74
CA ALA A 60 6.13 13.28 -25.70
C ALA A 60 5.36 13.14 -24.37
N GLU A 61 5.76 13.84 -23.31
CA GLU A 61 5.00 13.88 -22.04
C GLU A 61 3.83 14.88 -22.08
N ALA A 62 3.83 15.83 -23.02
CA ALA A 62 2.83 16.89 -23.15
C ALA A 62 1.46 16.43 -23.69
N GLY A 63 1.26 15.13 -23.93
CA GLY A 63 0.02 14.57 -24.48
C GLY A 63 -0.63 13.47 -23.65
N ARG A 64 -0.12 13.16 -22.45
CA ARG A 64 -0.78 12.20 -21.56
C ARG A 64 -1.95 12.87 -20.86
N LEU A 65 -3.16 12.39 -21.16
CA LEU A 65 -4.37 12.81 -20.47
C LEU A 65 -4.27 12.36 -19.02
N MET A 66 -4.04 13.34 -18.14
CA MET A 66 -3.78 13.10 -16.72
C MET A 66 -5.04 13.40 -15.91
N PHE A 67 -5.56 12.40 -15.20
CA PHE A 67 -6.57 12.61 -14.17
C PHE A 67 -5.90 13.07 -12.88
N THR A 68 -6.40 14.17 -12.30
CA THR A 68 -5.84 14.74 -11.07
C THR A 68 -6.90 15.04 -10.03
N VAL A 69 -6.53 14.81 -8.78
CA VAL A 69 -7.28 15.26 -7.61
C VAL A 69 -6.35 16.10 -6.75
N SER A 70 -6.70 17.37 -6.52
CA SER A 70 -5.97 18.25 -5.61
C SER A 70 -6.70 18.37 -4.28
N LEU A 71 -5.92 18.41 -3.21
CA LEU A 71 -6.33 18.71 -1.85
C LEU A 71 -5.63 19.97 -1.38
N GLU A 72 -6.37 20.87 -0.76
CA GLU A 72 -5.83 22.04 -0.07
C GLU A 72 -6.24 21.99 1.40
N PHE A 73 -5.28 21.78 2.30
CA PHE A 73 -5.49 21.81 3.75
C PHE A 73 -5.72 23.24 4.21
N LEU A 74 -6.94 23.56 4.65
CA LEU A 74 -7.33 24.94 4.98
C LEU A 74 -6.57 25.53 6.18
N HIS A 75 -6.04 24.67 7.05
CA HIS A 75 -5.27 25.08 8.22
C HIS A 75 -3.78 24.67 8.14
N CYS A 76 -3.31 24.17 7.00
CA CYS A 76 -1.99 23.54 6.88
C CYS A 76 -1.74 22.48 7.98
N THR A 77 -2.80 21.78 8.40
CA THR A 77 -2.71 20.70 9.38
C THR A 77 -3.55 19.52 8.95
N PHE A 78 -2.99 18.34 9.13
CA PHE A 78 -3.60 17.06 8.84
C PHE A 78 -3.47 16.16 10.08
N ARG A 79 -4.52 15.43 10.42
CA ARG A 79 -4.46 14.41 11.45
C ARG A 79 -4.06 13.08 10.83
N GLY A 80 -2.80 12.72 11.04
CA GLY A 80 -2.28 11.41 10.73
C GLY A 80 -3.05 10.32 11.48
N ASP A 81 -3.03 9.11 10.93
CA ASP A 81 -3.77 7.99 11.52
C ASP A 81 -3.36 7.77 12.99
N PRO A 82 -4.30 7.70 13.95
CA PRO A 82 -3.99 7.21 15.29
C PRO A 82 -3.47 5.76 15.27
N ASP A 83 -3.83 4.97 14.27
CA ASP A 83 -3.22 3.67 13.98
C ASP A 83 -1.91 3.81 13.19
N GLY A 84 -1.37 5.02 12.99
CA GLY A 84 -0.15 5.33 12.23
C GLY A 84 1.07 4.51 12.66
N THR A 85 1.09 3.97 13.88
CA THR A 85 2.00 2.89 14.30
C THR A 85 2.03 1.68 13.37
N ALA A 86 0.96 1.38 12.66
CA ALA A 86 0.89 0.28 11.71
C ALA A 86 1.72 0.55 10.44
N ASN A 87 1.84 1.83 10.03
CA ASN A 87 2.56 2.23 8.82
C ASN A 87 3.97 2.78 9.15
N THR A 88 4.11 3.60 10.18
CA THR A 88 5.39 4.24 10.56
C THR A 88 6.14 3.47 11.66
N GLY A 89 5.48 2.55 12.37
CA GLY A 89 6.04 1.88 13.56
C GLY A 89 6.23 2.80 14.77
N ARG A 90 5.86 4.09 14.66
CA ARG A 90 6.28 5.16 15.55
C ARG A 90 5.08 5.98 16.02
N LEU A 91 4.90 6.09 17.34
CA LEU A 91 3.78 6.83 17.95
C LEU A 91 3.93 8.36 17.79
N ASP A 92 5.13 8.83 17.50
CA ASP A 92 5.48 10.24 17.31
C ASP A 92 5.41 10.70 15.84
N HIS A 93 5.26 9.77 14.90
CA HIS A 93 5.17 10.07 13.47
C HIS A 93 3.77 9.77 12.91
N GLY A 94 3.15 10.82 12.40
CA GLY A 94 1.90 10.72 11.65
C GLY A 94 2.16 10.23 10.23
N GLU A 95 1.14 9.62 9.65
CA GLU A 95 1.09 9.30 8.22
C GLU A 95 1.36 10.57 7.37
N TRP A 96 2.33 10.50 6.45
CA TRP A 96 2.55 11.51 5.42
C TRP A 96 3.25 10.89 4.20
N PRO A 97 2.87 11.23 2.95
CA PRO A 97 1.72 12.08 2.58
C PRO A 97 0.38 11.40 2.92
N PRO A 98 -0.76 12.13 2.85
CA PRO A 98 -2.05 11.54 3.14
C PRO A 98 -2.37 10.40 2.15
N ALA A 99 -2.75 9.24 2.67
CA ALA A 99 -2.99 8.04 1.89
C ALA A 99 -4.13 8.21 0.85
N PRO A 100 -3.95 7.70 -0.39
CA PRO A 100 -5.04 7.60 -1.35
C PRO A 100 -6.27 6.85 -0.81
N ALA A 101 -6.09 5.87 0.09
CA ALA A 101 -7.22 5.19 0.74
C ALA A 101 -8.09 6.14 1.60
N ARG A 102 -7.49 7.19 2.19
CA ARG A 102 -8.25 8.24 2.92
C ARG A 102 -9.01 9.14 1.97
N LEU A 103 -8.39 9.51 0.85
CA LEU A 103 -9.04 10.28 -0.20
C LEU A 103 -10.26 9.53 -0.73
N PHE A 104 -10.09 8.24 -1.03
CA PHE A 104 -11.18 7.38 -1.47
C PHE A 104 -12.30 7.29 -0.44
N ALA A 105 -11.98 7.07 0.84
CA ALA A 105 -12.97 7.07 1.92
C ALA A 105 -13.70 8.42 2.05
N ALA A 106 -13.05 9.55 1.77
CA ALA A 106 -13.69 10.86 1.77
C ALA A 106 -14.67 11.00 0.59
N PHE A 107 -14.32 10.51 -0.60
CA PHE A 107 -15.25 10.43 -1.73
C PHE A 107 -16.48 9.57 -1.41
N VAL A 108 -16.29 8.42 -0.75
CA VAL A 108 -17.40 7.58 -0.28
C VAL A 108 -18.26 8.35 0.74
N ALA A 109 -17.64 8.99 1.73
CA ALA A 109 -18.36 9.72 2.79
C ALA A 109 -19.15 10.94 2.28
N SER A 110 -18.76 11.53 1.15
CA SER A 110 -19.38 12.74 0.59
C SER A 110 -20.83 12.57 0.11
N ASP A 111 -21.18 11.36 -0.35
CA ASP A 111 -22.51 11.03 -0.89
C ASP A 111 -22.98 9.59 -0.58
N GLY A 112 -22.14 8.74 0.02
CA GLY A 112 -22.43 7.31 0.20
C GLY A 112 -22.11 6.48 -1.04
N SER A 113 -22.50 5.22 -1.01
CA SER A 113 -22.33 4.22 -2.09
C SER A 113 -23.62 3.40 -2.29
N GLY A 114 -23.79 2.85 -3.50
CA GLY A 114 -24.94 2.01 -3.86
C GLY A 114 -26.28 2.72 -3.63
N GLU A 115 -27.18 2.09 -2.89
CA GLU A 115 -28.50 2.65 -2.54
C GLU A 115 -28.43 3.87 -1.62
N ASN A 116 -27.26 4.12 -1.00
CA ASN A 116 -27.06 5.28 -0.13
C ASN A 116 -26.62 6.54 -0.89
N CYS A 117 -26.28 6.43 -2.19
CA CYS A 117 -25.97 7.59 -3.03
C CYS A 117 -27.19 8.51 -3.17
N ARG A 118 -26.98 9.82 -3.06
CA ARG A 118 -28.06 10.82 -3.20
C ARG A 118 -27.88 11.73 -4.41
N ILE A 119 -26.65 12.00 -4.81
CA ILE A 119 -26.34 12.95 -5.91
C ILE A 119 -25.71 12.30 -7.15
N THR A 120 -25.23 11.06 -7.01
CA THR A 120 -24.57 10.28 -8.07
C THR A 120 -25.12 8.85 -8.15
N ASP A 121 -24.69 8.05 -9.12
CA ASP A 121 -25.06 6.63 -9.25
C ASP A 121 -23.98 5.68 -8.67
N GLY A 122 -22.88 6.22 -8.16
CA GLY A 122 -21.77 5.45 -7.59
C GLY A 122 -20.84 4.80 -8.62
N SER A 123 -21.06 5.01 -9.93
CA SER A 123 -20.19 4.49 -10.98
C SER A 123 -18.78 5.09 -10.88
N GLU A 124 -18.70 6.36 -10.51
CA GLU A 124 -17.45 7.09 -10.33
C GLU A 124 -16.57 6.53 -9.22
N LEU A 125 -17.17 6.02 -8.15
CA LEU A 125 -16.43 5.38 -7.07
C LEU A 125 -15.83 4.05 -7.53
N ARG A 126 -16.55 3.25 -8.32
CA ARG A 126 -16.04 1.98 -8.85
C ARG A 126 -14.89 2.21 -9.81
N TRP A 127 -15.00 3.24 -10.64
CA TRP A 127 -13.92 3.64 -11.53
C TRP A 127 -12.68 4.07 -10.72
N LEU A 128 -12.84 4.97 -9.75
CA LEU A 128 -11.74 5.46 -8.90
C LEU A 128 -11.07 4.33 -8.10
N GLU A 129 -11.84 3.38 -7.58
CA GLU A 129 -11.35 2.19 -6.86
C GLU A 129 -10.52 1.24 -7.73
N SER A 130 -10.74 1.26 -9.05
CA SER A 130 -10.06 0.38 -10.01
C SER A 130 -8.71 0.91 -10.47
N LEU A 131 -8.41 2.18 -10.20
CA LEU A 131 -7.18 2.82 -10.64
C LEU A 131 -5.95 2.25 -9.91
N PRO A 132 -4.76 2.28 -10.55
CA PRO A 132 -3.52 1.97 -9.87
C PRO A 132 -3.22 3.01 -8.76
N PRO A 133 -2.25 2.71 -7.87
CA PRO A 133 -1.69 3.71 -6.97
C PRO A 133 -1.30 5.00 -7.73
N PRO A 134 -1.73 6.20 -7.28
CA PRO A 134 -1.37 7.46 -7.93
C PRO A 134 0.07 7.87 -7.67
N VAL A 135 0.61 8.76 -8.49
CA VAL A 135 1.73 9.62 -8.05
C VAL A 135 1.17 10.67 -7.10
N ILE A 136 1.82 10.88 -5.95
CA ILE A 136 1.38 11.85 -4.94
C ILE A 136 2.38 12.99 -4.89
N ARG A 137 1.95 14.19 -5.30
CA ARG A 137 2.75 15.41 -5.16
C ARG A 137 2.50 16.04 -3.81
N ALA A 138 3.54 16.10 -2.99
CA ALA A 138 3.50 16.63 -1.64
C ALA A 138 4.91 17.01 -1.21
N VAL A 139 5.06 18.08 -0.42
CA VAL A 139 6.34 18.40 0.20
C VAL A 139 6.75 17.29 1.18
N PRO A 140 8.00 16.79 1.15
CA PRO A 140 8.45 15.73 2.04
C PRO A 140 8.77 16.24 3.45
N ASP A 141 9.17 17.50 3.59
CA ASP A 141 9.48 18.12 4.88
C ASP A 141 8.20 18.57 5.57
N VAL A 142 7.77 17.81 6.58
CA VAL A 142 6.59 18.10 7.39
C VAL A 142 6.90 18.04 8.87
N HIS A 143 6.24 18.89 9.65
CA HIS A 143 6.36 18.86 11.09
C HIS A 143 5.34 17.89 11.70
N HIS A 144 5.83 16.90 12.45
CA HIS A 144 4.99 15.98 13.20
C HIS A 144 4.89 16.44 14.66
N GLN A 145 3.68 16.73 15.10
CA GLN A 145 3.36 17.11 16.47
C GLN A 145 2.48 16.02 17.12
N PRO A 146 3.05 15.18 18.00
CA PRO A 146 2.26 14.24 18.79
C PRO A 146 1.24 15.00 19.63
N LEU A 147 -0.04 14.61 19.54
CA LEU A 147 -1.06 15.24 20.36
C LEU A 147 -0.99 14.70 21.78
N LEU A 148 -1.20 15.59 22.76
CA LEU A 148 -1.24 15.18 24.16
C LEU A 148 -2.45 14.25 24.41
N PRO A 149 -2.30 13.22 25.26
CA PRO A 149 -3.43 12.38 25.63
C PRO A 149 -4.56 13.21 26.22
N ARG A 150 -5.80 12.91 25.82
CA ARG A 150 -6.99 13.58 26.34
C ARG A 150 -7.96 12.55 26.91
N TYR A 151 -8.63 12.93 27.98
CA TYR A 151 -9.69 12.12 28.58
C TYR A 151 -11.01 12.61 28.02
N VAL A 152 -11.74 11.71 27.36
CA VAL A 152 -13.12 11.99 26.94
C VAL A 152 -14.07 11.19 27.82
N VAL A 153 -15.18 11.80 28.19
CA VAL A 153 -16.26 11.07 28.86
C VAL A 153 -16.93 10.19 27.81
N ARG A 154 -16.83 8.87 27.98
CA ARG A 154 -17.59 7.94 27.17
C ARG A 154 -18.90 7.59 27.86
N HIS A 155 -19.97 7.55 27.09
CA HIS A 155 -21.26 7.06 27.56
C HIS A 155 -21.28 5.53 27.50
N GLU A 156 -20.39 4.87 28.24
CA GLU A 156 -20.30 3.41 28.33
C GLU A 156 -20.96 2.94 29.62
N GLY A 157 -22.22 2.49 29.53
CA GLY A 157 -22.93 1.84 30.63
C GLY A 157 -24.44 1.71 30.41
N LYS A 158 -24.98 0.49 30.53
CA LYS A 158 -26.36 0.30 31.02
C LYS A 158 -26.26 0.29 32.54
N ALA A 159 -27.08 1.10 33.22
CA ALA A 159 -27.14 1.11 34.67
C ALA A 159 -27.59 -0.28 35.19
N SER A 160 -26.64 -1.15 35.54
CA SER A 160 -26.96 -2.37 36.28
C SER A 160 -26.86 -2.08 37.76
N GLY A 161 -28.00 -1.78 38.39
CA GLY A 161 -28.20 -2.02 39.82
C GLY A 161 -27.61 -1.05 40.83
N SER A 162 -27.26 0.21 40.49
CA SER A 162 -26.93 1.20 41.53
C SER A 162 -28.14 2.06 41.89
N THR A 163 -28.82 1.68 42.96
CA THR A 163 -29.66 2.62 43.74
C THR A 163 -28.74 3.63 44.42
N HIS A 164 -29.04 4.93 44.23
CA HIS A 164 -28.36 6.13 44.74
C HIS A 164 -27.26 6.76 43.87
N GLN A 165 -27.62 7.87 43.21
CA GLN A 165 -26.87 9.13 43.05
C GLN A 165 -25.38 9.16 42.70
N GLU A 166 -24.74 8.07 42.29
CA GLU A 166 -23.43 8.16 41.65
C GLU A 166 -23.61 8.45 40.16
N HIS A 167 -22.99 9.51 39.64
CA HIS A 167 -23.08 9.90 38.25
C HIS A 167 -22.60 8.78 37.32
N VAL A 168 -23.52 7.92 36.85
CA VAL A 168 -23.30 6.72 36.00
C VAL A 168 -22.81 7.04 34.58
N GLY A 169 -22.10 8.15 34.39
CA GLY A 169 -21.73 8.64 33.06
C GLY A 169 -20.40 9.37 32.99
N ARG A 170 -19.42 9.10 33.85
CA ARG A 170 -18.15 9.85 33.88
C ARG A 170 -16.87 9.01 33.99
N THR A 171 -16.84 7.79 33.44
CA THR A 171 -15.55 7.11 33.27
C THR A 171 -14.79 7.80 32.14
N GLY A 172 -13.81 8.65 32.50
CA GLY A 172 -12.92 9.29 31.54
C GLY A 172 -12.10 8.22 30.84
N THR A 173 -12.34 8.01 29.55
CA THR A 173 -11.53 7.10 28.74
C THR A 173 -10.35 7.88 28.17
N LEU A 174 -9.14 7.42 28.47
CA LEU A 174 -7.93 7.92 27.84
C LEU A 174 -8.01 7.64 26.33
N VAL A 175 -8.19 8.69 25.54
CA VAL A 175 -8.07 8.61 24.08
C VAL A 175 -6.62 8.92 23.77
N ARG A 176 -5.89 7.91 23.28
CA ARG A 176 -4.57 8.13 22.69
C ARG A 176 -4.75 9.09 21.52
N ALA A 177 -4.26 10.31 21.70
CA ALA A 177 -4.36 11.31 20.67
C ALA A 177 -3.33 10.96 19.59
N GLY A 178 -3.76 10.98 18.32
CA GLY A 178 -2.88 10.67 17.18
C GLY A 178 -1.84 11.76 16.96
N VAL A 179 -1.22 11.78 15.79
CA VAL A 179 -0.22 12.81 15.44
C VAL A 179 -0.85 13.85 14.52
N ARG A 180 -0.58 15.12 14.78
CA ARG A 180 -0.87 16.21 13.84
C ARG A 180 0.36 16.41 12.94
N VAL A 181 0.14 16.47 11.65
CA VAL A 181 1.15 16.75 10.63
C VAL A 181 0.89 18.14 10.09
N ALA A 182 1.91 18.99 10.08
CA ALA A 182 1.85 20.35 9.56
C ALA A 182 2.83 20.48 8.39
N PRO A 183 2.35 20.36 7.13
CA PRO A 183 3.20 20.55 5.96
C PRO A 183 3.50 22.03 5.72
N ARG A 184 4.64 22.31 5.08
CA ARG A 184 5.00 23.67 4.63
C ARG A 184 4.11 24.18 3.50
N ASP A 185 3.66 23.27 2.64
CA ASP A 185 2.69 23.55 1.58
C ASP A 185 1.36 22.89 1.96
N SER A 186 0.27 23.63 1.87
CA SER A 186 -1.08 23.13 2.17
C SER A 186 -1.60 22.17 1.10
N ARG A 187 -0.94 22.09 -0.06
CA ARG A 187 -1.44 21.35 -1.22
C ARG A 187 -0.84 19.97 -1.36
N VAL A 188 -1.71 19.03 -1.71
CA VAL A 188 -1.34 17.67 -2.11
C VAL A 188 -2.09 17.35 -3.39
N VAL A 189 -1.41 16.79 -4.40
CA VAL A 189 -2.05 16.41 -5.68
C VAL A 189 -1.84 14.92 -5.92
N TYR A 190 -2.90 14.21 -6.27
CA TYR A 190 -2.86 12.83 -6.71
C TYR A 190 -3.02 12.80 -8.22
N GLU A 191 -2.11 12.10 -8.90
CA GLU A 191 -2.05 12.02 -10.36
C GLU A 191 -2.16 10.57 -10.82
N TRP A 192 -3.02 10.34 -11.81
CA TRP A 192 -3.16 9.08 -12.51
C TRP A 192 -2.95 9.29 -14.01
N ASP A 193 -2.29 8.32 -14.65
CA ASP A 193 -2.19 8.20 -16.11
C ASP A 193 -3.42 7.44 -16.64
N ASP A 194 -4.59 8.02 -16.41
CA ASP A 194 -5.89 7.48 -16.83
C ASP A 194 -6.85 8.65 -17.08
N GLU A 195 -7.91 8.40 -17.84
CA GLU A 195 -8.91 9.41 -18.19
C GLU A 195 -10.32 8.94 -17.79
N PRO A 196 -11.00 9.66 -16.88
CA PRO A 196 -12.36 9.32 -16.50
C PRO A 196 -13.33 9.59 -17.65
N PRO A 197 -14.31 8.70 -17.88
CA PRO A 197 -15.46 9.03 -18.71
C PRO A 197 -16.14 10.34 -18.24
N PRO A 198 -16.75 11.14 -19.14
CA PRO A 198 -17.32 12.44 -18.75
C PRO A 198 -18.34 12.39 -17.60
N THR A 199 -19.17 11.34 -17.54
CA THR A 199 -20.14 11.12 -16.47
C THR A 199 -19.47 10.80 -15.13
N VAL A 200 -18.40 10.01 -15.17
CA VAL A 200 -17.57 9.69 -14.00
C VAL A 200 -16.88 10.94 -13.48
N LEU A 201 -16.28 11.74 -14.36
CA LEU A 201 -15.61 13.00 -14.00
C LEU A 201 -16.57 13.97 -13.30
N GLU A 202 -17.78 14.13 -13.85
CA GLU A 202 -18.81 14.97 -13.25
C GLU A 202 -19.26 14.45 -11.87
N GLY A 203 -19.44 13.13 -11.73
CA GLY A 203 -19.73 12.51 -10.44
C GLY A 203 -18.63 12.77 -9.39
N LEU A 204 -17.36 12.65 -9.78
CA LEU A 204 -16.23 12.95 -8.91
C LEU A 204 -16.19 14.42 -8.50
N ARG A 205 -16.46 15.36 -9.42
CA ARG A 205 -16.53 16.80 -9.11
C ARG A 205 -17.60 17.11 -8.07
N ARG A 206 -18.83 16.60 -8.26
CA ARG A 206 -19.93 16.82 -7.31
C ARG A 206 -19.65 16.24 -5.93
N ARG A 207 -18.95 15.11 -5.86
CA ARG A 207 -18.48 14.53 -4.60
C ARG A 207 -17.38 15.37 -3.95
N ALA A 208 -16.40 15.79 -4.74
CA ALA A 208 -15.29 16.63 -4.26
C ALA A 208 -15.80 17.93 -3.60
N ASP A 209 -16.81 18.58 -4.19
CA ASP A 209 -17.45 19.78 -3.64
C ASP A 209 -18.08 19.59 -2.25
N ARG A 210 -18.31 18.33 -1.84
CA ARG A 210 -18.94 17.96 -0.56
C ARG A 210 -17.94 17.42 0.47
N ILE A 211 -16.68 17.23 0.09
CA ILE A 211 -15.64 16.79 1.02
C ILE A 211 -15.18 17.99 1.85
N GLY A 212 -15.57 18.02 3.14
CA GLY A 212 -15.17 19.07 4.07
C GLY A 212 -13.94 18.75 4.92
N TYR A 213 -13.54 17.48 5.02
CA TYR A 213 -12.40 17.04 5.80
C TYR A 213 -11.82 15.72 5.29
N LEU A 214 -10.53 15.49 5.54
CA LEU A 214 -9.84 14.24 5.20
C LEU A 214 -9.61 13.38 6.45
N GLY A 215 -10.39 12.31 6.59
CA GLY A 215 -10.26 11.32 7.67
C GLY A 215 -10.89 11.77 9.00
N ALA A 216 -10.39 12.86 9.60
CA ALA A 216 -10.90 13.41 10.85
C ALA A 216 -11.38 14.85 10.66
N SER A 217 -12.39 15.28 11.44
CA SER A 217 -13.00 16.60 11.33
C SER A 217 -12.05 17.77 11.66
N ASP A 218 -10.90 17.49 12.28
CA ASP A 218 -9.83 18.45 12.54
C ASP A 218 -8.80 18.57 11.39
N SER A 219 -9.10 17.96 10.24
CA SER A 219 -8.31 18.03 9.00
C SER A 219 -9.15 18.61 7.86
N PRO A 220 -9.58 19.88 7.94
CA PRO A 220 -10.43 20.49 6.93
C PRO A 220 -9.68 20.65 5.61
N VAL A 221 -10.35 20.30 4.51
CA VAL A 221 -9.78 20.34 3.17
C VAL A 221 -10.75 20.94 2.17
N ARG A 222 -10.21 21.50 1.10
CA ARG A 222 -10.90 21.70 -0.17
C ARG A 222 -10.39 20.67 -1.18
N VAL A 223 -11.28 20.07 -1.95
CA VAL A 223 -10.94 19.07 -2.98
C VAL A 223 -11.35 19.59 -4.34
N ALA A 224 -10.48 19.43 -5.34
CA ALA A 224 -10.81 19.72 -6.73
C ALA A 224 -10.34 18.60 -7.66
N VAL A 225 -11.11 18.36 -8.73
CA VAL A 225 -10.90 17.26 -9.68
C VAL A 225 -10.80 17.81 -11.10
N ALA A 226 -9.73 17.44 -11.82
CA ALA A 226 -9.47 17.90 -13.17
C ALA A 226 -8.89 16.80 -14.08
N THR A 227 -8.95 17.04 -15.38
CA THR A 227 -8.34 16.21 -16.43
C THR A 227 -7.54 17.08 -17.39
N GLY A 228 -6.49 16.52 -17.99
CA GLY A 228 -5.73 17.15 -19.07
C GLY A 228 -4.71 18.20 -18.62
N GLU A 229 -5.04 19.04 -17.64
CA GLU A 229 -4.10 20.00 -17.05
C GLU A 229 -3.69 19.57 -15.64
N ARG A 230 -2.39 19.68 -15.35
CA ARG A 230 -1.87 19.50 -14.00
C ARG A 230 -2.39 20.63 -13.10
N LEU A 231 -3.09 20.28 -12.04
CA LEU A 231 -3.47 21.25 -11.02
C LEU A 231 -2.22 21.79 -10.28
N PRO A 232 -2.20 23.07 -9.88
CA PRO A 232 -1.09 23.65 -9.13
C PRO A 232 -0.78 22.86 -7.85
N GLY A 233 0.48 22.54 -7.62
CA GLY A 233 0.91 21.83 -6.42
C GLY A 233 2.43 21.70 -6.31
N PRO A 234 2.91 21.01 -5.26
CA PRO A 234 4.34 20.79 -5.04
C PRO A 234 5.03 20.09 -6.23
N SER A 235 6.30 20.42 -6.47
CA SER A 235 7.12 19.73 -7.47
C SER A 235 7.55 18.33 -7.02
N ASP A 236 7.74 18.18 -5.71
CA ASP A 236 8.12 16.93 -5.06
C ASP A 236 7.06 15.84 -5.23
N ALA A 237 7.48 14.62 -5.55
CA ALA A 237 6.59 13.51 -5.86
C ALA A 237 6.98 12.23 -5.13
N PHE A 238 5.99 11.60 -4.50
CA PHE A 238 6.02 10.21 -4.06
C PHE A 238 5.51 9.35 -5.21
N VAL A 239 6.35 8.47 -5.71
CA VAL A 239 6.06 7.66 -6.90
C VAL A 239 5.84 6.21 -6.48
N PRO A 240 4.75 5.54 -6.89
CA PRO A 240 4.56 4.12 -6.67
C PRO A 240 5.75 3.33 -7.22
N ASP A 241 6.38 2.55 -6.36
CA ASP A 241 7.58 1.81 -6.67
C ASP A 241 7.64 0.54 -5.80
N PRO A 242 7.61 -0.67 -6.38
CA PRO A 242 7.72 -1.92 -5.63
C PRO A 242 8.96 -2.03 -4.73
N ASP A 243 10.03 -1.29 -5.07
CA ASP A 243 11.28 -1.21 -4.31
C ASP A 243 11.39 0.10 -3.51
N GLY A 244 10.29 0.83 -3.36
CA GLY A 244 10.20 2.04 -2.55
C GLY A 244 10.39 1.76 -1.05
N GLU A 245 10.67 2.82 -0.29
CA GLU A 245 10.95 2.73 1.15
C GLU A 245 9.77 3.11 2.05
N THR A 246 8.73 3.72 1.48
CA THR A 246 7.56 4.18 2.23
C THR A 246 6.33 3.36 1.84
N THR A 247 5.61 2.81 2.80
CA THR A 247 4.31 2.14 2.56
C THR A 247 3.17 3.12 2.76
N ILE A 248 2.29 3.24 1.75
CA ILE A 248 1.12 4.12 1.79
C ILE A 248 -0.13 3.31 1.44
N ALA A 249 -1.17 3.50 2.25
CA ALA A 249 -2.44 2.82 2.04
C ALA A 249 -3.15 3.30 0.76
N VAL A 250 -3.57 2.39 -0.10
CA VAL A 250 -4.23 2.67 -1.37
C VAL A 250 -5.58 1.96 -1.43
N PRO A 251 -6.58 2.51 -2.14
CA PRO A 251 -7.82 1.77 -2.38
C PRO A 251 -7.55 0.55 -3.26
N LYS A 252 -8.41 -0.46 -3.15
CA LYS A 252 -8.40 -1.62 -4.02
C LYS A 252 -9.83 -2.04 -4.35
N SER A 253 -10.01 -2.60 -5.54
CA SER A 253 -11.29 -3.17 -5.97
C SER A 253 -11.91 -4.08 -4.90
N GLY A 254 -13.10 -3.72 -4.44
CA GLY A 254 -13.85 -4.40 -3.38
C GLY A 254 -13.95 -3.63 -2.06
N ASP A 255 -13.13 -2.60 -1.84
CA ASP A 255 -13.23 -1.69 -0.68
C ASP A 255 -14.61 -1.04 -0.55
N LEU A 256 -15.29 -0.71 -1.64
CA LEU A 256 -16.66 -0.17 -1.64
C LEU A 256 -17.64 -1.13 -0.97
N VAL A 257 -17.54 -2.41 -1.30
CA VAL A 257 -18.38 -3.45 -0.70
C VAL A 257 -18.09 -3.53 0.81
N VAL A 258 -16.83 -3.38 1.21
CA VAL A 258 -16.44 -3.38 2.62
C VAL A 258 -16.95 -2.12 3.33
N PHE A 259 -16.93 -0.94 2.69
CA PHE A 259 -17.50 0.28 3.24
C PHE A 259 -19.02 0.19 3.40
N ASP A 260 -19.73 -0.38 2.43
CA ASP A 260 -21.17 -0.62 2.52
C ASP A 260 -21.51 -1.55 3.71
N GLN A 261 -20.75 -2.64 3.85
CA GLN A 261 -20.89 -3.57 4.99
C GLN A 261 -20.60 -2.87 6.33
N MET A 262 -19.55 -2.05 6.38
CA MET A 262 -19.19 -1.30 7.58
C MET A 262 -20.27 -0.29 7.94
N HIS A 263 -20.84 0.42 6.96
CA HIS A 263 -21.93 1.35 7.16
C HIS A 263 -23.19 0.64 7.69
N ALA A 264 -23.60 -0.47 7.06
CA ALA A 264 -24.73 -1.27 7.51
C ALA A 264 -24.56 -1.77 8.96
N LEU A 265 -23.38 -2.31 9.28
CA LEU A 265 -23.07 -2.74 10.65
C LEU A 265 -23.07 -1.56 11.62
N TRP A 266 -22.59 -0.38 11.21
CA TRP A 266 -22.62 0.81 12.05
C TRP A 266 -24.05 1.30 12.27
N THR A 267 -24.94 1.24 11.28
CA THR A 267 -26.36 1.53 11.44
C THR A 267 -27.02 0.59 12.46
N GLU A 268 -26.63 -0.69 12.47
CA GLU A 268 -27.17 -1.69 13.40
C GLU A 268 -26.57 -1.62 14.82
N ARG A 269 -25.26 -1.40 14.94
CA ARG A 269 -24.48 -1.59 16.18
C ARG A 269 -23.83 -0.32 16.72
N GLY A 270 -23.99 0.80 16.01
CA GLY A 270 -23.45 2.11 16.36
C GLY A 270 -21.93 2.13 16.52
N ALA A 271 -21.46 2.91 17.49
CA ALA A 271 -20.04 3.20 17.74
C ALA A 271 -19.18 1.97 18.14
N SER A 272 -19.77 0.79 18.29
CA SER A 272 -19.02 -0.46 18.52
C SER A 272 -18.32 -0.99 17.26
N VAL A 273 -18.73 -0.51 16.08
CA VAL A 273 -18.10 -0.84 14.80
C VAL A 273 -16.85 0.01 14.62
N SER A 274 -15.70 -0.63 14.46
CA SER A 274 -14.42 0.04 14.28
C SER A 274 -13.71 -0.43 13.02
N ARG A 275 -12.94 0.47 12.39
CA ARG A 275 -12.15 0.16 11.17
C ARG A 275 -11.22 -1.05 11.37
N SER A 276 -10.70 -1.25 12.58
CA SER A 276 -9.85 -2.40 12.94
C SER A 276 -10.54 -3.77 12.78
N GLN A 277 -11.88 -3.81 12.72
CA GLN A 277 -12.65 -5.03 12.46
C GLN A 277 -12.66 -5.40 10.97
N PHE A 278 -12.18 -4.53 10.09
CA PHE A 278 -12.17 -4.69 8.63
C PHE A 278 -10.74 -4.68 8.09
N PRO A 279 -9.95 -5.75 8.35
CA PRO A 279 -8.58 -5.85 7.86
C PRO A 279 -8.48 -5.88 6.34
N ALA A 280 -9.59 -6.13 5.64
CA ALA A 280 -9.67 -6.05 4.18
C ALA A 280 -9.31 -4.66 3.66
N LEU A 281 -9.61 -3.58 4.39
CA LEU A 281 -9.27 -2.19 3.99
C LEU A 281 -7.79 -1.83 4.17
N ARG A 282 -6.91 -2.82 4.44
CA ARG A 282 -5.47 -2.63 4.62
C ARG A 282 -4.74 -3.10 3.38
N HIS A 283 -4.58 -2.18 2.45
CA HIS A 283 -3.88 -2.38 1.20
C HIS A 283 -2.79 -1.34 1.08
N ASP A 284 -1.53 -1.78 1.13
CA ASP A 284 -0.39 -0.87 1.06
C ASP A 284 0.31 -1.04 -0.28
N ALA A 285 0.69 0.08 -0.87
CA ALA A 285 1.63 0.13 -1.97
C ALA A 285 2.94 0.75 -1.48
N TRP A 286 4.05 0.31 -2.06
CA TRP A 286 5.36 0.87 -1.82
C TRP A 286 5.54 2.11 -2.69
N TYR A 287 6.14 3.14 -2.10
CA TYR A 287 6.41 4.42 -2.72
C TYR A 287 7.85 4.82 -2.47
N ARG A 288 8.46 5.38 -3.51
CA ARG A 288 9.72 6.10 -3.42
C ARG A 288 9.43 7.55 -3.06
N SER A 289 9.96 8.04 -1.95
CA SER A 289 9.84 9.45 -1.56
C SER A 289 10.76 10.35 -2.40
N PRO A 290 10.44 11.64 -2.55
CA PRO A 290 11.29 12.58 -3.28
C PRO A 290 12.66 12.79 -2.60
N THR A 291 12.73 12.55 -1.29
CA THR A 291 13.97 12.59 -0.49
C THR A 291 14.68 11.25 -0.41
N ALA A 292 14.14 10.20 -1.06
CA ALA A 292 14.74 8.88 -1.02
C ALA A 292 16.17 8.98 -1.56
N PRO A 293 17.20 8.60 -0.78
CA PRO A 293 18.53 8.48 -1.32
C PRO A 293 18.45 7.53 -2.53
N LYS A 294 19.09 7.92 -3.63
CA LYS A 294 19.08 7.12 -4.87
C LYS A 294 19.45 5.69 -4.50
N ALA A 295 18.52 4.75 -4.73
CA ALA A 295 18.64 3.39 -4.23
C ALA A 295 19.99 2.81 -4.65
N ILE A 296 20.90 2.70 -3.68
CA ILE A 296 22.08 1.87 -3.81
C ILE A 296 21.51 0.46 -3.75
N ASP A 297 21.62 -0.32 -4.83
CA ASP A 297 21.29 -1.74 -4.77
C ASP A 297 22.10 -2.31 -3.60
N GLN A 298 21.41 -2.71 -2.54
CA GLN A 298 22.02 -3.37 -1.40
C GLN A 298 21.88 -4.89 -1.51
N GLY A 299 21.27 -5.42 -2.56
CA GLY A 299 20.80 -6.79 -2.61
C GLY A 299 19.46 -6.97 -1.91
N GLY A 300 18.85 -8.15 -2.02
CA GLY A 300 17.50 -8.39 -1.50
C GLY A 300 17.18 -9.85 -1.24
N ALA A 301 16.25 -10.09 -0.32
CA ALA A 301 15.69 -11.41 -0.09
C ALA A 301 14.80 -11.81 -1.27
N VAL A 302 15.20 -12.83 -2.03
CA VAL A 302 14.46 -13.30 -3.21
C VAL A 302 13.50 -14.45 -2.90
N ALA A 303 13.70 -15.13 -1.77
CA ALA A 303 12.78 -16.15 -1.29
C ALA A 303 12.78 -16.18 0.25
N TRP A 304 11.61 -16.36 0.86
CA TRP A 304 11.47 -16.75 2.27
C TRP A 304 10.74 -18.08 2.39
N LEU A 305 11.01 -18.82 3.46
CA LEU A 305 10.20 -19.96 3.88
C LEU A 305 9.95 -19.93 5.39
N ALA A 306 8.69 -20.06 5.79
CA ALA A 306 8.32 -20.19 7.19
C ALA A 306 8.58 -21.61 7.71
N LEU A 307 9.11 -21.73 8.93
CA LEU A 307 9.31 -23.00 9.62
C LEU A 307 8.14 -23.28 10.55
N ARG A 308 7.38 -24.34 10.26
CA ARG A 308 6.26 -24.80 11.09
C ARG A 308 6.44 -26.29 11.39
N PRO A 309 6.69 -26.69 12.66
CA PRO A 309 6.84 -25.82 13.83
C PRO A 309 8.16 -25.01 13.82
N ALA A 310 8.19 -23.92 14.59
CA ALA A 310 9.40 -23.11 14.77
C ALA A 310 10.54 -23.95 15.36
N GLN A 311 11.77 -23.75 14.90
CA GLN A 311 12.93 -24.55 15.32
C GLN A 311 13.70 -23.88 16.46
N SER A 312 14.52 -24.65 17.18
CA SER A 312 15.45 -24.08 18.17
C SER A 312 16.54 -23.26 17.47
N GLY A 313 16.88 -22.08 18.00
CA GLY A 313 18.00 -21.26 17.52
C GLY A 313 19.35 -21.98 17.53
N ARG A 314 19.52 -22.98 18.42
CA ARG A 314 20.71 -23.83 18.44
C ARG A 314 20.94 -24.62 17.15
N ARG A 315 19.90 -24.75 16.31
CA ARG A 315 19.97 -25.44 15.01
C ARG A 315 20.26 -24.49 13.84
N VAL A 316 20.65 -23.24 14.09
CA VAL A 316 20.85 -22.22 13.03
C VAL A 316 21.73 -22.74 11.90
N SER A 317 22.91 -23.28 12.21
CA SER A 317 23.84 -23.80 11.21
C SER A 317 23.24 -24.96 10.42
N ALA A 318 22.62 -25.94 11.09
CA ALA A 318 22.01 -27.08 10.42
C ALA A 318 20.86 -26.66 9.50
N VAL A 319 20.02 -25.73 9.95
CA VAL A 319 18.88 -25.22 9.19
C VAL A 319 19.34 -24.44 7.96
N THR A 320 20.35 -23.58 8.09
CA THR A 320 20.88 -22.81 6.96
C THR A 320 21.64 -23.68 5.96
N THR A 321 22.38 -24.69 6.41
CA THR A 321 23.07 -25.65 5.54
C THR A 321 22.06 -26.47 4.73
N LEU A 322 21.08 -27.09 5.40
CA LEU A 322 20.02 -27.84 4.72
C LEU A 322 19.23 -26.98 3.74
N PHE A 323 19.01 -25.70 4.08
CA PHE A 323 18.34 -24.77 3.18
C PHE A 323 19.19 -24.47 1.95
N LYS A 324 20.49 -24.21 2.11
CA LYS A 324 21.43 -24.03 1.00
C LYS A 324 21.44 -25.23 0.07
N GLU A 325 21.62 -26.42 0.63
CA GLU A 325 21.64 -27.68 -0.13
C GLU A 325 20.32 -27.90 -0.89
N ALA A 326 19.19 -27.66 -0.24
CA ALA A 326 17.88 -27.81 -0.87
C ALA A 326 17.68 -26.82 -2.04
N VAL A 327 18.10 -25.57 -1.88
CA VAL A 327 18.05 -24.54 -2.95
C VAL A 327 18.94 -24.96 -4.11
N LEU A 328 20.20 -25.30 -3.86
CA LEU A 328 21.15 -25.70 -4.91
C LEU A 328 20.68 -26.97 -5.63
N SER A 329 20.23 -27.99 -4.89
CA SER A 329 19.69 -29.22 -5.47
C SER A 329 18.44 -28.95 -6.32
N ARG A 330 17.56 -28.05 -5.88
CA ARG A 330 16.36 -27.67 -6.63
C ARG A 330 16.72 -26.89 -7.89
N HIS A 331 17.62 -25.91 -7.79
CA HIS A 331 18.12 -25.14 -8.94
C HIS A 331 18.75 -26.08 -9.98
N GLN A 332 19.61 -27.01 -9.55
CA GLN A 332 20.26 -27.97 -10.43
C GLN A 332 19.26 -28.79 -11.25
N ARG A 333 18.18 -29.25 -10.62
CA ARG A 333 17.11 -30.00 -11.30
C ARG A 333 16.30 -29.17 -12.29
N LEU A 334 16.10 -27.88 -12.03
CA LEU A 334 15.22 -27.01 -12.83
C LEU A 334 15.96 -26.23 -13.91
N HIS A 335 17.20 -25.83 -13.64
CA HIS A 335 17.95 -24.84 -14.41
C HIS A 335 19.39 -25.28 -14.72
N GLY A 336 19.81 -26.47 -14.28
CA GLY A 336 21.19 -26.94 -14.45
C GLY A 336 22.16 -26.32 -13.43
N GLU A 337 23.46 -26.39 -13.75
CA GLU A 337 24.54 -26.09 -12.80
C GLU A 337 24.35 -24.72 -12.11
N PRO A 338 24.31 -24.67 -10.75
CA PRO A 338 24.14 -23.41 -10.04
C PRO A 338 25.30 -22.44 -10.31
N SER A 339 25.01 -21.16 -10.43
CA SER A 339 26.04 -20.12 -10.59
C SER A 339 26.96 -20.01 -9.36
N PRO A 340 28.25 -19.63 -9.53
CA PRO A 340 29.14 -19.24 -8.44
C PRO A 340 28.55 -18.26 -7.44
N LEU A 341 27.61 -17.43 -7.88
CA LEU A 341 26.83 -16.53 -7.03
C LEU A 341 26.08 -17.29 -5.92
N LEU A 342 25.50 -18.46 -6.23
CA LEU A 342 24.67 -19.24 -5.32
C LEU A 342 25.50 -20.16 -4.43
N HIS A 343 26.48 -20.89 -4.99
CA HIS A 343 27.23 -21.87 -4.22
C HIS A 343 28.50 -21.30 -3.57
N GLY A 344 29.06 -20.22 -4.12
CA GLY A 344 30.24 -19.50 -3.61
C GLY A 344 31.60 -20.10 -4.00
N HIS A 345 31.66 -21.21 -4.74
CA HIS A 345 32.92 -21.78 -5.22
C HIS A 345 33.42 -21.04 -6.46
N GLY A 346 34.74 -20.80 -6.53
CA GLY A 346 35.38 -20.13 -7.68
C GLY A 346 35.08 -18.63 -7.78
N PHE A 347 34.37 -18.07 -6.79
CA PHE A 347 34.01 -16.67 -6.77
C PHE A 347 35.23 -15.83 -6.35
N LYS A 348 35.80 -15.06 -7.30
CA LYS A 348 37.06 -14.33 -7.11
C LYS A 348 36.91 -12.99 -6.39
N GLN A 349 35.69 -12.50 -6.20
CA GLN A 349 35.43 -11.21 -5.58
C GLN A 349 35.16 -11.35 -4.06
N LYS A 350 35.14 -10.22 -3.33
CA LYS A 350 35.16 -10.23 -1.85
C LYS A 350 33.79 -10.63 -1.29
N GLY A 351 33.80 -11.25 -0.11
CA GLY A 351 32.73 -12.10 0.41
C GLY A 351 31.33 -11.51 0.62
N TYR A 352 31.02 -10.28 0.20
CA TYR A 352 29.67 -9.68 0.24
C TYR A 352 28.89 -9.81 -1.08
N GLU A 353 29.53 -10.30 -2.14
CA GLU A 353 28.96 -10.41 -3.49
C GLU A 353 28.45 -11.84 -3.80
N ILE A 354 28.16 -12.65 -2.77
CA ILE A 354 27.57 -13.99 -2.90
C ILE A 354 26.21 -14.08 -2.21
N ALA A 355 25.40 -15.05 -2.64
CA ALA A 355 24.12 -15.36 -2.01
C ALA A 355 24.29 -15.68 -0.51
N ARG A 356 23.34 -15.22 0.29
CA ARG A 356 23.27 -15.46 1.73
C ARG A 356 22.08 -16.33 2.06
N TYR A 357 22.34 -17.38 2.83
CA TYR A 357 21.33 -18.30 3.34
C TYR A 357 21.07 -17.94 4.81
N LEU A 358 20.05 -17.11 5.02
CA LEU A 358 19.75 -16.48 6.30
C LEU A 358 18.79 -17.35 7.10
N ALA A 359 19.03 -17.47 8.41
CA ALA A 359 18.00 -17.89 9.35
C ALA A 359 17.27 -16.65 9.86
N LEU A 360 15.96 -16.77 10.09
CA LEU A 360 15.12 -15.70 10.62
C LEU A 360 14.71 -16.04 12.06
N PRO A 361 15.54 -15.68 13.06
CA PRO A 361 15.24 -15.91 14.46
C PRO A 361 14.21 -14.90 14.99
N ASP A 362 13.41 -15.35 15.95
CA ASP A 362 12.53 -14.53 16.79
C ASP A 362 13.39 -13.87 17.87
N VAL A 363 13.94 -12.69 17.55
CA VAL A 363 14.86 -11.88 18.38
C VAL A 363 14.44 -10.40 18.39
N GLY A 364 14.87 -9.65 19.40
CA GLY A 364 14.67 -8.20 19.49
C GLY A 364 13.38 -7.75 20.21
N GLY A 365 12.49 -8.66 20.59
CA GLY A 365 11.28 -8.36 21.36
C GLY A 365 11.38 -8.77 22.84
N ARG A 366 10.54 -8.17 23.69
CA ARG A 366 10.41 -8.50 25.12
C ARG A 366 10.12 -9.99 25.39
N TRP A 367 9.53 -10.68 24.42
CA TRP A 367 9.13 -12.09 24.52
C TRP A 367 9.88 -13.00 23.53
N SER A 368 10.99 -12.55 22.96
CA SER A 368 11.78 -13.33 22.01
C SER A 368 12.35 -14.58 22.68
N ARG A 369 12.06 -15.75 22.09
CA ARG A 369 12.42 -17.07 22.66
C ARG A 369 13.61 -17.73 21.97
N GLY A 370 14.34 -16.99 21.11
CA GLY A 370 15.49 -17.51 20.37
C GLY A 370 15.12 -18.68 19.43
N ARG A 371 13.89 -18.69 18.91
CA ARG A 371 13.42 -19.72 17.97
C ARG A 371 13.56 -19.24 16.53
N LEU A 372 13.90 -20.15 15.62
CA LEU A 372 13.91 -19.87 14.19
C LEU A 372 12.49 -19.98 13.66
N ARG A 373 11.98 -18.88 13.10
CA ARG A 373 10.63 -18.79 12.51
C ARG A 373 10.65 -18.99 11.00
N GLY A 374 11.79 -18.75 10.37
CA GLY A 374 11.94 -18.91 8.94
C GLY A 374 13.38 -18.95 8.48
N ARG A 375 13.53 -18.93 7.17
CA ARG A 375 14.78 -18.88 6.43
C ARG A 375 14.58 -18.04 5.18
N ALA A 376 15.62 -17.35 4.74
CA ALA A 376 15.56 -16.51 3.56
C ALA A 376 16.81 -16.71 2.69
N LEU A 377 16.61 -16.69 1.38
CA LEU A 377 17.68 -16.56 0.40
C LEU A 377 17.78 -15.09 0.04
N TRP A 378 18.95 -14.51 0.29
CA TRP A 378 19.26 -13.15 -0.09
C TRP A 378 20.32 -13.15 -1.19
N LEU A 379 20.14 -12.30 -2.20
CA LEU A 379 21.09 -12.11 -3.28
C LEU A 379 21.74 -10.74 -3.18
N PRO A 380 23.04 -10.64 -3.48
CA PRO A 380 23.79 -9.39 -3.44
C PRO A 380 23.37 -8.43 -4.56
N PRO A 381 23.78 -7.16 -4.44
CA PRO A 381 23.51 -6.19 -5.48
C PRO A 381 24.21 -6.51 -6.80
N GLY A 382 23.63 -6.07 -7.92
CA GLY A 382 24.20 -6.26 -9.26
C GLY A 382 24.21 -7.70 -9.77
N GLY A 383 23.62 -8.66 -9.04
CA GLY A 383 23.48 -10.04 -9.51
C GLY A 383 22.61 -10.10 -10.77
N ASP A 384 23.11 -10.78 -11.81
CA ASP A 384 22.46 -10.98 -13.10
C ASP A 384 20.96 -11.34 -12.94
N ALA A 385 20.09 -10.68 -13.72
CA ALA A 385 18.65 -10.91 -13.72
C ALA A 385 18.29 -12.39 -13.95
N GLY A 386 19.11 -13.12 -14.73
CA GLY A 386 18.96 -14.57 -14.90
C GLY A 386 19.16 -15.36 -13.60
N ALA A 387 20.15 -14.98 -12.80
CA ALA A 387 20.41 -15.59 -11.49
C ALA A 387 19.34 -15.21 -10.46
N ARG A 388 18.83 -13.98 -10.49
CA ARG A 388 17.71 -13.54 -9.63
C ARG A 388 16.41 -14.28 -9.97
N ASN A 389 16.12 -14.47 -11.26
CA ASN A 389 14.92 -15.17 -11.72
C ASN A 389 14.99 -16.69 -11.51
N GLY A 390 16.15 -17.32 -11.67
CA GLY A 390 16.32 -18.76 -11.39
C GLY A 390 16.35 -19.11 -9.90
N ALA A 391 16.57 -18.12 -9.04
CA ALA A 391 16.57 -18.28 -7.57
C ALA A 391 15.18 -18.09 -6.93
N ARG A 392 14.26 -17.39 -7.61
CA ARG A 392 12.84 -17.28 -7.22
C ARG A 392 12.11 -18.56 -7.59
#